data_AF-A0A0G1RB32-F1
#
_entry.id   AF-A0A0G1RB32-F1
#
_cell.length_a   1.000
_cell.length_b   1.000
_cell.length_c   1.000
_cell.angle_alpha   90.00
_cell.angle_beta   90.00
_cell.angle_gamma   90.00
#
_symmetry.space_group_name_H-M   'P 1'
#
loop_
_entity.id
_entity.type
_entity.pdbx_description
1 polymer ?
#
loop_
_entity_poly.entity_id
_entity_poly.type
_entity_poly.pdbx_seq_one_letter_code
_entity_poly.pdbx_strand_id
1 'polypeptide(L)'
;MADLITGHNTNYPVFQTILTRLGNAITFYASSSTKSQTIATPEDLKVFSEQYNLDTIVPDRSFYYGQVAAKLAQLIRFQLDANRILESIYPKLPDPQPIQLKARLEGIPLLAEEINQKIATEAALIIPQYEEAPIFADQYFTRVMESLADIRARQSALVDQLVDIDVNYAQF
;
A
#
# COMPACT_ATOMS: atom_id res chain seq x y z
N MET A 1 4.00 -9.91 3.56
CA MET A 1 3.04 -8.92 3.00
C MET A 1 2.06 -8.44 4.04
N ALA A 2 1.37 -9.34 4.74
CA ALA A 2 0.50 -8.97 5.86
C ALA A 2 1.24 -8.11 6.89
N ASP A 3 2.44 -8.53 7.31
CA ASP A 3 3.30 -7.77 8.23
C ASP A 3 3.69 -6.37 7.73
N LEU A 4 3.85 -6.22 6.41
CA LEU A 4 4.18 -4.92 5.80
C LEU A 4 2.96 -3.99 5.86
N ILE A 5 1.76 -4.49 5.61
CA ILE A 5 0.53 -3.70 5.69
C ILE A 5 0.25 -3.31 7.15
N THR A 6 0.33 -4.25 8.09
CA THR A 6 0.08 -4.00 9.52
C THR A 6 1.15 -3.14 10.18
N GLY A 7 2.42 -3.29 9.78
CA GLY A 7 3.55 -2.54 10.34
C GLY A 7 3.51 -1.03 10.04
N HIS A 8 2.66 -0.58 9.12
CA HIS A 8 2.54 0.82 8.75
C HIS A 8 1.40 1.59 9.47
N ASN A 9 0.61 0.93 10.35
CA ASN A 9 -0.51 1.53 11.10
C ASN A 9 -1.51 2.31 10.21
N THR A 10 -1.79 1.80 9.02
CA THR A 10 -2.69 2.44 8.05
C THR A 10 -4.12 1.96 8.27
N ASN A 11 -5.01 2.82 8.76
CA ASN A 11 -6.39 2.45 9.09
C ASN A 11 -7.34 2.61 7.90
N TYR A 12 -7.02 1.94 6.78
CA TYR A 12 -7.90 1.88 5.61
C TYR A 12 -8.73 0.59 5.66
N PRO A 13 -10.08 0.66 5.66
CA PRO A 13 -10.94 -0.52 5.73
C PRO A 13 -10.64 -1.60 4.68
N VAL A 14 -10.23 -1.18 3.48
CA VAL A 14 -9.83 -2.07 2.39
C VAL A 14 -8.65 -2.98 2.74
N PHE A 15 -7.69 -2.51 3.54
CA PHE A 15 -6.54 -3.31 3.93
C PHE A 15 -6.93 -4.44 4.88
N GLN A 16 -7.98 -4.26 5.70
CA GLN A 16 -8.46 -5.32 6.59
C GLN A 16 -9.09 -6.48 5.81
N THR A 17 -9.85 -6.17 4.76
CA THR A 17 -10.40 -7.18 3.86
C THR A 17 -9.29 -7.99 3.18
N ILE A 18 -8.24 -7.32 2.70
CA ILE A 18 -7.09 -7.97 2.05
C ILE A 18 -6.30 -8.82 3.05
N LEU A 19 -6.04 -8.30 4.24
CA LEU A 19 -5.36 -9.03 5.31
C LEU A 19 -6.11 -10.30 5.72
N THR A 20 -7.43 -10.21 5.84
CA THR A 20 -8.29 -11.36 6.15
C THR A 20 -8.18 -12.43 5.07
N ARG A 21 -8.25 -12.05 3.79
CA ARG A 21 -8.14 -12.99 2.67
C ARG A 21 -6.75 -13.62 2.57
N LEU A 22 -5.69 -12.83 2.74
CA LEU A 22 -4.31 -13.34 2.82
C LEU A 22 -4.15 -14.33 3.99
N GLY A 23 -4.72 -14.04 5.16
CA GLY A 23 -4.74 -14.94 6.30
C GLY A 23 -5.47 -16.25 6.02
N ASN A 24 -6.63 -16.17 5.34
CA ASN A 24 -7.39 -17.34 4.90
C ASN A 24 -6.60 -18.19 3.90
N ALA A 25 -5.92 -17.56 2.94
CA ALA A 25 -5.08 -18.26 1.97
C ALA A 25 -3.90 -18.97 2.65
N ILE A 26 -3.20 -18.29 3.57
CA ILE A 26 -2.11 -18.89 4.37
C ILE A 26 -2.63 -20.12 5.13
N THR A 27 -3.78 -19.99 5.79
CA THR A 27 -4.39 -21.08 6.56
C THR A 27 -4.78 -22.25 5.65
N PHE A 28 -5.38 -21.96 4.51
CA PHE A 28 -5.73 -22.95 3.49
C PHE A 28 -4.49 -23.71 3.03
N TYR A 29 -3.45 -23.03 2.54
CA TYR A 29 -2.25 -23.68 2.02
C TYR A 29 -1.47 -24.44 3.10
N ALA A 30 -1.39 -23.92 4.33
CA ALA A 30 -0.78 -24.63 5.45
C ALA A 30 -1.55 -25.93 5.79
N SER A 31 -2.89 -25.86 5.80
CA SER A 31 -3.74 -27.03 6.03
C SER A 31 -3.62 -28.07 4.91
N SER A 32 -3.58 -27.62 3.65
CA SER A 32 -3.41 -28.47 2.47
C SER A 32 -2.04 -29.11 2.43
N SER A 33 -0.99 -28.38 2.82
CA SER A 33 0.36 -28.93 2.97
C SER A 33 0.40 -30.02 4.04
N THR A 34 -0.24 -29.80 5.19
CA THR A 34 -0.33 -30.81 6.25
C THR A 34 -1.08 -32.06 5.77
N LYS A 35 -2.23 -31.88 5.10
CA LYS A 35 -3.00 -32.99 4.51
C LYS A 35 -2.22 -33.73 3.43
N SER A 36 -1.39 -33.06 2.64
CA SER A 36 -0.59 -33.74 1.60
C SER A 36 0.45 -34.70 2.17
N GLN A 37 0.90 -34.49 3.41
CA GLN A 37 1.86 -35.37 4.07
C GLN A 37 1.26 -36.73 4.45
N THR A 38 -0.08 -36.85 4.47
CA THR A 38 -0.78 -38.11 4.78
C THR A 38 -1.11 -38.93 3.54
N ILE A 39 -0.72 -38.48 2.34
CA ILE A 39 -0.96 -39.21 1.09
C ILE A 39 0.05 -40.36 1.00
N ALA A 40 -0.45 -41.59 1.10
CA ALA A 40 0.38 -42.79 0.99
C ALA A 40 0.02 -43.65 -0.22
N THR A 41 -1.20 -43.51 -0.76
CA THR A 41 -1.72 -44.34 -1.85
C THR A 41 -2.28 -43.50 -3.00
N PRO A 42 -2.45 -44.11 -4.20
CA PRO A 42 -3.13 -43.45 -5.32
C PRO A 42 -4.58 -43.03 -5.01
N GLU A 43 -5.29 -43.76 -4.15
CA GLU A 43 -6.66 -43.42 -3.75
C GLU A 43 -6.65 -42.18 -2.84
N ASP A 44 -5.69 -42.09 -1.90
CA ASP A 44 -5.52 -40.89 -1.06
C ASP A 44 -5.20 -39.65 -1.91
N LEU A 45 -4.37 -39.82 -2.94
CA LEU A 45 -4.04 -38.74 -3.87
C LEU A 45 -5.27 -38.25 -4.65
N LYS A 46 -6.12 -39.19 -5.07
CA LYS A 46 -7.36 -38.87 -5.79
C LYS A 46 -8.32 -38.08 -4.90
N VAL A 47 -8.59 -38.58 -3.69
CA VAL A 47 -9.45 -37.90 -2.70
C VAL A 47 -8.90 -36.52 -2.34
N PHE A 48 -7.58 -36.42 -2.11
CA PHE A 48 -6.93 -35.14 -1.86
C PHE A 48 -7.11 -34.17 -3.04
N SER A 49 -6.91 -34.63 -4.28
CA SER A 49 -6.98 -33.77 -5.46
C SER A 49 -8.41 -33.30 -5.75
N GLU A 50 -9.39 -34.16 -5.57
CA GLU A 50 -10.82 -33.83 -5.70
C GLU A 50 -11.22 -32.80 -4.64
N GLN A 51 -10.85 -33.03 -3.38
CA GLN A 51 -11.11 -32.09 -2.28
C GLN A 51 -10.36 -30.77 -2.46
N TYR A 52 -9.09 -30.83 -2.89
CA TYR A 52 -8.29 -29.64 -3.17
C TYR A 52 -8.95 -28.82 -4.26
N ASN A 53 -9.41 -29.40 -5.36
CA ASN A 53 -10.08 -28.66 -6.44
C ASN A 53 -11.42 -28.04 -6.02
N LEU A 54 -12.15 -28.68 -5.09
CA LEU A 54 -13.39 -28.13 -4.52
C LEU A 54 -13.12 -26.97 -3.55
N ASP A 55 -12.07 -27.11 -2.74
CA ASP A 55 -11.72 -26.14 -1.70
C ASP A 55 -10.76 -25.05 -2.19
N THR A 56 -10.19 -25.20 -3.40
CA THR A 56 -9.24 -24.23 -3.97
C THR A 56 -9.95 -22.90 -4.12
N ILE A 57 -9.52 -21.96 -3.29
CA ILE A 57 -9.85 -20.55 -3.44
C ILE A 57 -9.40 -20.16 -4.87
N VAL A 58 -10.36 -19.72 -5.70
CA VAL A 58 -10.16 -19.17 -7.05
C VAL A 58 -8.80 -18.48 -7.14
N PRO A 59 -7.98 -18.75 -8.18
CA PRO A 59 -6.55 -18.46 -8.24
C PRO A 59 -6.20 -17.18 -7.48
N ASP A 60 -5.38 -17.35 -6.45
CA ASP A 60 -5.19 -16.42 -5.33
C ASP A 60 -4.64 -15.05 -5.76
N ARG A 61 -5.52 -14.23 -6.34
CA ARG A 61 -5.18 -12.85 -6.71
C ARG A 61 -4.95 -11.97 -5.49
N SER A 62 -5.30 -12.44 -4.29
CA SER A 62 -4.95 -11.79 -3.02
C SER A 62 -3.47 -11.49 -2.93
N PHE A 63 -2.61 -12.28 -3.57
CA PHE A 63 -1.20 -11.97 -3.69
C PHE A 63 -0.93 -10.63 -4.40
N TYR A 64 -1.50 -10.42 -5.59
CA TYR A 64 -1.28 -9.20 -6.36
C TYR A 64 -1.94 -7.98 -5.71
N TYR A 65 -3.18 -8.10 -5.23
CA TYR A 65 -3.83 -7.01 -4.49
C TYR A 65 -3.14 -6.75 -3.14
N GLY A 66 -2.56 -7.78 -2.52
CA GLY A 66 -1.70 -7.68 -1.34
C GLY A 66 -0.42 -6.90 -1.61
N GLN A 67 0.18 -7.05 -2.79
CA GLN A 67 1.32 -6.23 -3.21
C GLN A 67 0.93 -4.76 -3.39
N VAL A 68 -0.20 -4.49 -4.04
CA VAL A 68 -0.71 -3.12 -4.22
C VAL A 68 -0.99 -2.49 -2.85
N ALA A 69 -1.69 -3.20 -1.96
CA ALA A 69 -1.97 -2.74 -0.61
C ALA A 69 -0.69 -2.46 0.20
N ALA A 70 0.31 -3.33 0.12
CA ALA A 70 1.60 -3.11 0.78
C ALA A 70 2.31 -1.86 0.24
N LYS A 71 2.30 -1.64 -1.08
CA LYS A 71 2.87 -0.44 -1.70
C LYS A 71 2.12 0.82 -1.26
N LEU A 72 0.78 0.82 -1.26
CA LEU A 72 -0.01 1.95 -0.76
C LEU A 72 0.26 2.22 0.72
N ALA A 73 0.39 1.19 1.54
CA ALA A 73 0.70 1.33 2.97
C ALA A 73 2.07 2.03 3.18
N GLN A 74 3.07 1.72 2.35
CA GLN A 74 4.36 2.44 2.35
C GLN A 74 4.19 3.91 1.96
N LEU A 75 3.38 4.21 0.94
CA LEU A 75 3.13 5.60 0.50
C LEU A 75 2.39 6.41 1.58
N ILE A 76 1.43 5.80 2.27
CA ILE A 76 0.74 6.44 3.40
C ILE A 76 1.73 6.70 4.53
N ARG A 77 2.56 5.72 4.86
CA ARG A 77 3.57 5.90 5.92
C ARG A 77 4.51 7.05 5.61
N PHE A 78 4.93 7.17 4.35
CA PHE A 78 5.72 8.30 3.89
C PHE A 78 5.02 9.65 4.14
N GLN A 79 3.72 9.77 3.86
CA GLN A 79 2.97 11.01 4.14
C GLN A 79 2.95 11.35 5.63
N LEU A 80 2.79 10.35 6.50
CA LEU A 80 2.85 10.55 7.95
C LEU A 80 4.23 11.03 8.41
N ASP A 81 5.29 10.44 7.87
CA ASP A 81 6.66 10.81 8.22
C ASP A 81 7.04 12.19 7.63
N ALA A 82 6.60 12.53 6.42
CA ALA A 82 6.78 13.85 5.82
C ALA A 82 6.10 14.95 6.65
N ASN A 83 4.87 14.70 7.13
CA ASN A 83 4.19 15.65 8.01
C ASN A 83 4.93 15.86 9.33
N ARG A 84 5.46 14.79 9.95
CA ARG A 84 6.29 14.89 11.17
C ARG A 84 7.57 15.68 10.93
N ILE A 85 8.21 15.48 9.77
CA ILE A 85 9.41 16.24 9.40
C ILE A 85 9.06 17.72 9.30
N LEU A 86 7.98 18.07 8.61
CA LEU A 86 7.51 19.46 8.51
C LEU A 86 7.23 20.07 9.89
N GLU A 87 6.52 19.35 10.76
CA GLU A 87 6.27 19.75 12.17
C GLU A 87 7.58 19.99 12.93
N SER A 88 8.63 19.20 12.67
CA SER A 88 9.94 19.37 13.31
C SER A 88 10.76 20.54 12.74
N ILE A 89 10.49 20.95 11.50
CA ILE A 89 11.14 22.07 10.82
C ILE A 89 10.52 23.40 11.26
N TYR A 90 9.18 23.46 11.35
CA TYR A 90 8.44 24.68 11.71
C TYR A 90 9.04 25.53 12.85
N PRO A 91 9.40 24.97 14.03
CA PRO A 91 9.93 25.77 15.14
C PRO A 91 11.32 26.36 14.87
N LYS A 92 12.03 25.88 13.84
CA LYS A 92 13.35 26.36 13.44
C LYS A 92 13.29 27.48 12.40
N LEU A 93 12.10 27.83 11.90
CA LEU A 93 11.98 28.79 10.81
C LEU A 93 12.08 30.24 11.32
N PRO A 94 12.65 31.15 10.51
CA PRO A 94 12.75 32.56 10.86
C PRO A 94 11.36 33.17 11.10
N ASP A 95 11.26 34.01 12.12
CA ASP A 95 10.11 34.89 12.35
C ASP A 95 10.59 36.36 12.37
N PRO A 96 10.20 37.21 11.40
CA PRO A 96 9.22 36.95 10.34
C PRO A 96 9.77 36.11 9.17
N GLN A 97 8.89 35.28 8.59
CA GLN A 97 9.23 34.42 7.45
C GLN A 97 9.43 35.24 6.16
N PRO A 98 10.51 34.99 5.39
CA PRO A 98 10.68 35.56 4.05
C PRO A 98 9.54 35.17 3.11
N ILE A 99 9.18 36.05 2.16
CA ILE A 99 8.07 35.83 1.22
C ILE A 99 8.21 34.49 0.47
N GLN A 100 9.43 34.14 0.05
CA GLN A 100 9.70 32.89 -0.67
C GLN A 100 9.47 31.66 0.21
N LEU A 101 9.86 31.71 1.49
CA LEU A 101 9.60 30.64 2.46
C LEU A 101 8.10 30.48 2.71
N LYS A 102 7.40 31.60 2.89
CA LYS A 102 5.95 31.60 3.11
C LYS A 102 5.19 30.94 1.96
N ALA A 103 5.52 31.30 0.71
CA ALA A 103 4.91 30.68 -0.48
C ALA A 103 5.17 29.17 -0.56
N ARG A 104 6.37 28.71 -0.17
CA ARG A 104 6.72 27.27 -0.11
C ARG A 104 5.92 26.54 0.97
N LEU A 105 5.83 27.11 2.17
CA LEU A 105 5.05 26.54 3.28
C LEU A 105 3.55 26.47 2.96
N GLU A 106 3.02 27.42 2.19
CA GLU A 106 1.63 27.38 1.72
C GLU A 106 1.41 26.31 0.64
N GLY A 107 2.42 26.00 -0.17
CA GLY A 107 2.35 24.97 -1.23
C GLY A 107 2.44 23.53 -0.73
N ILE A 108 3.15 23.29 0.39
CA ILE A 108 3.34 21.94 0.94
C ILE A 108 2.01 21.24 1.31
N PRO A 109 1.08 21.88 2.05
CA PRO A 109 -0.21 21.28 2.38
C PRO A 109 -1.03 20.91 1.15
N LEU A 110 -0.98 21.73 0.09
CA LEU A 110 -1.69 21.45 -1.17
C LEU A 110 -1.13 20.20 -1.84
N LEU A 111 0.20 20.10 -1.96
CA LEU A 111 0.86 18.93 -2.54
C LEU A 111 0.61 17.66 -1.71
N ALA A 112 0.66 17.76 -0.39
CA ALA A 112 0.37 16.64 0.52
C ALA A 112 -1.07 16.15 0.36
N GLU A 113 -2.03 17.07 0.26
CA GLU A 113 -3.44 16.74 0.05
C GLU A 113 -3.67 16.06 -1.31
N GLU A 114 -3.05 16.55 -2.39
CA GLU A 114 -3.11 15.89 -3.70
C GLU A 114 -2.58 14.44 -3.65
N ILE A 115 -1.49 14.21 -2.90
CA ILE A 115 -0.93 12.87 -2.70
C ILE A 115 -1.93 12.00 -1.92
N ASN A 116 -2.50 12.51 -0.83
CA ASN A 116 -3.48 11.79 -0.01
C ASN A 116 -4.72 11.38 -0.82
N GLN A 117 -5.24 12.28 -1.66
CA GLN A 117 -6.39 12.00 -2.52
C GLN A 117 -6.10 10.91 -3.54
N LYS A 118 -4.90 10.91 -4.14
CA LYS A 118 -4.47 9.85 -5.07
C LYS A 118 -4.34 8.51 -4.38
N ILE A 119 -3.71 8.46 -3.21
CA ILE A 119 -3.62 7.24 -2.40
C ILE A 119 -5.03 6.74 -2.05
N ALA A 120 -5.93 7.61 -1.61
CA ALA A 120 -7.30 7.24 -1.26
C ALA A 120 -8.09 6.70 -2.46
N THR A 121 -7.91 7.30 -3.63
CA THR A 121 -8.52 6.86 -4.89
C THR A 121 -8.05 5.45 -5.25
N GLU A 122 -6.74 5.19 -5.22
CA GLU A 122 -6.22 3.85 -5.50
C GLU A 122 -6.65 2.83 -4.45
N ALA A 123 -6.67 3.20 -3.17
CA ALA A 123 -7.13 2.32 -2.10
C ALA A 123 -8.60 1.90 -2.29
N ALA A 124 -9.47 2.83 -2.70
CA ALA A 124 -10.88 2.54 -2.95
C ALA A 124 -11.10 1.58 -4.13
N LEU A 125 -10.22 1.60 -5.12
CA LEU A 125 -10.34 0.80 -6.33
C LEU A 125 -9.83 -0.64 -6.18
N ILE A 126 -9.14 -0.98 -5.08
CA ILE A 126 -8.63 -2.34 -4.87
C ILE A 126 -9.76 -3.38 -4.72
N ILE A 127 -10.83 -3.07 -3.98
CA ILE A 127 -11.90 -4.06 -3.70
C ILE A 127 -12.70 -4.42 -4.96
N PRO A 128 -13.25 -3.45 -5.74
CA PRO A 128 -14.01 -3.78 -6.94
C PRO A 128 -13.17 -4.60 -7.94
N GLN A 129 -11.90 -4.21 -8.08
CA GLN A 129 -10.99 -4.84 -9.02
C GLN A 129 -10.56 -6.23 -8.57
N TYR A 130 -10.47 -6.48 -7.26
CA TYR A 130 -10.30 -7.81 -6.70
C TYR A 130 -11.37 -8.80 -7.19
N GLU A 131 -12.59 -8.32 -7.40
CA GLU A 131 -13.77 -9.14 -7.68
C GLU A 131 -14.05 -9.35 -9.19
N GLU A 132 -13.31 -8.68 -10.08
CA GLU A 132 -13.52 -8.70 -11.55
C GLU A 132 -12.83 -9.88 -12.28
N ALA A 133 -13.12 -10.13 -13.57
CA ALA A 133 -12.62 -11.28 -14.35
C ALA A 133 -11.12 -11.15 -14.79
N PRO A 134 -10.42 -12.25 -15.16
CA PRO A 134 -8.96 -12.26 -15.40
C PRO A 134 -8.44 -11.23 -16.42
N ILE A 135 -9.24 -10.92 -17.45
CA ILE A 135 -8.87 -9.98 -18.51
C ILE A 135 -8.72 -8.54 -17.99
N PHE A 136 -9.42 -8.19 -16.90
CA PHE A 136 -9.36 -6.86 -16.30
C PHE A 136 -8.17 -6.70 -15.33
N ALA A 137 -7.60 -7.81 -14.85
CA ALA A 137 -6.52 -7.78 -13.86
C ALA A 137 -5.22 -7.18 -14.41
N ASP A 138 -4.78 -7.57 -15.62
CA ASP A 138 -3.53 -7.08 -16.20
C ASP A 138 -3.59 -5.58 -16.55
N GLN A 139 -4.74 -5.14 -17.07
CA GLN A 139 -5.00 -3.72 -17.34
C GLN A 139 -5.03 -2.91 -16.03
N TYR A 140 -5.69 -3.45 -15.00
CA TYR A 140 -5.70 -2.86 -13.67
C TYR A 140 -4.29 -2.72 -13.10
N PHE A 141 -3.47 -3.78 -13.11
CA PHE A 141 -2.13 -3.73 -12.51
C PHE A 141 -1.20 -2.78 -13.25
N THR A 142 -1.30 -2.70 -14.59
CA THR A 142 -0.53 -1.71 -15.37
C THR A 142 -0.89 -0.29 -14.94
N ARG A 143 -2.19 0.04 -14.91
CA ARG A 143 -2.69 1.35 -14.49
C ARG A 143 -2.31 1.69 -13.04
N VAL A 144 -2.42 0.73 -12.13
CA VAL A 144 -2.05 0.93 -10.73
C VAL A 144 -0.55 1.19 -10.60
N MET A 145 0.30 0.46 -11.31
CA MET A 145 1.73 0.69 -11.27
C MET A 145 2.12 2.09 -11.76
N GLU A 146 1.46 2.58 -12.81
CA GLU A 146 1.62 3.97 -13.28
C GLU A 146 1.16 4.98 -12.22
N SER A 147 0.00 4.75 -11.59
CA SER A 147 -0.53 5.63 -10.54
C SER A 147 0.37 5.66 -9.30
N LEU A 148 0.89 4.51 -8.86
CA LEU A 148 1.85 4.42 -7.76
C LEU A 148 3.17 5.13 -8.09
N ALA A 149 3.61 5.11 -9.35
CA ALA A 149 4.79 5.85 -9.79
C ALA A 149 4.56 7.37 -9.77
N ASP A 150 3.40 7.85 -10.20
CA ASP A 150 3.01 9.27 -10.11
C ASP A 150 2.96 9.75 -8.64
N ILE A 151 2.36 8.96 -7.74
CA ILE A 151 2.36 9.27 -6.31
C ILE A 151 3.79 9.39 -5.78
N ARG A 152 4.69 8.46 -6.15
CA ARG A 152 6.10 8.51 -5.74
C ARG A 152 6.83 9.75 -6.27
N ALA A 153 6.58 10.13 -7.52
CA ALA A 153 7.19 11.34 -8.08
C ALA A 153 6.80 12.60 -7.30
N ARG A 154 5.52 12.70 -6.92
CA ARG A 154 5.00 13.80 -6.08
C ARG A 154 5.58 13.77 -4.67
N GLN A 155 5.73 12.59 -4.09
CA GLN A 155 6.40 12.41 -2.80
C GLN A 155 7.88 12.82 -2.85
N SER A 156 8.57 12.56 -3.96
CA SER A 156 9.94 13.06 -4.18
C SER A 156 9.95 14.59 -4.19
N ALA A 157 9.05 15.22 -4.94
CA ALA A 157 8.95 16.68 -4.99
C ALA A 157 8.63 17.29 -3.60
N LEU A 158 7.81 16.61 -2.80
CA LEU A 158 7.53 17.02 -1.42
C LEU A 158 8.80 16.96 -0.56
N VAL A 159 9.59 15.89 -0.67
CA VAL A 159 10.88 15.79 0.05
C VAL A 159 11.85 16.86 -0.42
N ASP A 160 11.96 17.11 -1.72
CA ASP A 160 12.85 18.14 -2.24
C ASP A 160 12.49 19.52 -1.66
N GLN A 161 11.20 19.83 -1.52
CA GLN A 161 10.74 21.05 -0.85
C GLN A 161 11.08 21.08 0.63
N LEU A 162 10.85 19.97 1.36
CA LEU A 162 11.16 19.89 2.80
C LEU A 162 12.67 20.04 3.06
N VAL A 163 13.51 19.38 2.26
CA VAL A 163 14.97 19.45 2.36
C VAL A 163 15.46 20.87 2.06
N ASP A 164 14.96 21.49 1.00
CA ASP A 164 15.31 22.87 0.69
C ASP A 164 14.92 23.83 1.81
N ILE A 165 13.75 23.66 2.44
CA ILE A 165 13.35 24.47 3.59
C ILE A 165 14.30 24.27 4.77
N ASP A 166 14.60 23.02 5.13
CA ASP A 166 15.47 22.71 6.27
C ASP A 166 16.90 23.24 6.04
N VAL A 167 17.46 23.06 4.85
CA VAL A 167 18.84 23.47 4.53
C VAL A 167 18.97 24.99 4.44
N ASN A 168 18.02 25.67 3.80
CA ASN A 168 18.18 27.09 3.45
C ASN A 168 17.52 28.04 4.46
N TYR A 169 16.60 27.56 5.30
CA TYR A 169 15.81 28.43 6.18
C TYR A 169 15.75 27.98 7.63
N ALA A 170 16.11 26.74 7.99
CA ALA A 170 16.14 26.36 9.41
C ALA A 170 17.27 27.09 10.16
N GLN A 171 16.94 27.60 11.33
CA GLN A 171 17.84 28.23 12.29
C GLN A 171 18.13 27.21 13.41
N PHE A 172 19.42 26.99 13.68
CA PHE A 172 19.90 26.09 14.73
C PHE A 172 20.00 26.80 16.08
#